data_AF-A0A9D2T963-F1
#
_entry.id   AF-A0A9D2T963-F1
#
_cell.length_a   1.000
_cell.length_b   1.000
_cell.length_c   1.000
_cell.angle_alpha   90.00
_cell.angle_beta   90.00
_cell.angle_gamma   90.00
#
_symmetry.space_group_name_H-M   'P 1'
#
loop_
_entity.id
_entity.type
_entity.pdbx_description
1 polymer ?
#
loop_
_entity_poly.entity_id
_entity_poly.type
_entity_poly.pdbx_seq_one_letter_code
_entity_poly.pdbx_strand_id
1 'polypeptide(L)'
;MKYTVLRIDEDIDYGCEERDENQPVMAVVTLRDEEGLEITLRQEDQMLYDREINEGDEVILDEEKKLQKVPDENWTETCTSRTVDIPKFTAMMEAVKEGQDIDWICPFCGGNVGLISRENGKTTIGCGSCDMRIQLEAN
;
A
#
# COMPACT_ATOMS: atom_id res chain seq x y z
N MET A 1 10.90 1.87 -2.03
CA MET A 1 11.48 3.21 -2.27
C MET A 1 10.34 4.20 -2.20
N LYS A 2 10.50 5.30 -1.46
CA LYS A 2 9.46 6.32 -1.30
C LYS A 2 9.58 7.38 -2.39
N TYR A 3 8.44 7.95 -2.75
CA TYR A 3 8.34 9.06 -3.68
C TYR A 3 7.39 10.12 -3.14
N THR A 4 7.65 11.38 -3.46
CA THR A 4 6.69 12.47 -3.29
C THR A 4 5.91 12.66 -4.57
N VAL A 5 4.58 12.73 -4.49
CA VAL A 5 3.73 13.12 -5.63
C VAL A 5 3.94 14.60 -5.91
N LEU A 6 4.51 14.93 -7.06
CA LEU A 6 4.71 16.33 -7.47
C LEU A 6 3.51 16.90 -8.19
N ARG A 7 2.90 16.11 -9.07
CA ARG A 7 1.78 16.55 -9.91
C ARG A 7 0.92 15.38 -10.35
N ILE A 8 -0.39 15.61 -10.42
CA ILE A 8 -1.35 14.68 -11.02
C ILE A 8 -2.09 15.44 -12.12
N ASP A 9 -1.84 15.07 -13.37
CA ASP A 9 -2.56 15.61 -14.53
C ASP A 9 -3.59 14.60 -15.03
N GLU A 10 -4.78 15.07 -15.41
CA GLU A 10 -5.72 14.24 -16.16
C GLU A 10 -5.07 13.80 -17.48
N ASP A 11 -5.21 12.52 -17.81
CA ASP A 11 -4.75 12.02 -19.11
C ASP A 11 -5.76 12.43 -20.17
N ILE A 12 -5.60 13.65 -20.67
CA ILE A 12 -6.45 14.23 -21.72
C ILE A 12 -6.08 13.53 -23.03
N ASP A 13 -6.75 12.41 -23.32
CA ASP A 13 -6.73 11.76 -24.62
C ASP A 13 -7.36 12.71 -25.67
N TYR A 14 -6.54 13.50 -26.36
CA TYR A 14 -6.91 14.42 -27.46
C TYR A 14 -7.32 13.68 -28.76
N GLY A 15 -8.07 12.59 -28.67
CA GLY A 15 -8.65 11.88 -29.81
C GLY A 15 -10.14 12.18 -29.93
N CYS A 16 -10.64 12.49 -31.13
CA CYS A 16 -12.07 12.70 -31.41
C CYS A 16 -12.93 11.42 -31.28
N GLU A 17 -12.47 10.40 -30.57
CA GLU A 17 -13.19 9.16 -30.34
C GLU A 17 -13.73 9.18 -28.90
N GLU A 18 -15.04 9.05 -28.77
CA GLU A 18 -15.69 8.90 -27.48
C GLU A 18 -15.07 7.71 -26.74
N ARG A 19 -14.66 7.91 -25.48
CA ARG A 19 -14.18 6.84 -24.61
C ARG A 19 -15.27 5.77 -24.52
N ASP A 20 -14.90 4.50 -24.73
CA ASP A 20 -15.79 3.37 -24.39
C ASP A 20 -16.15 3.44 -22.89
N GLU A 21 -17.42 3.20 -22.54
CA GLU A 21 -17.94 3.26 -21.16
C GLU A 21 -17.20 2.34 -20.17
N ASN A 22 -16.44 1.36 -20.66
CA ASN A 22 -15.69 0.39 -19.86
C ASN A 22 -14.18 0.67 -19.75
N GLN A 23 -13.66 1.73 -20.37
CA GLN A 23 -12.23 2.06 -20.23
C GLN A 23 -12.00 2.97 -19.02
N PRO A 24 -11.13 2.58 -18.07
CA PRO A 24 -10.87 3.39 -16.88
C PRO A 24 -10.21 4.72 -17.27
N VAL A 25 -10.56 5.76 -16.53
CA VAL A 25 -9.92 7.08 -16.64
C VAL A 25 -8.49 6.95 -16.13
N MET A 26 -7.53 7.40 -16.92
CA MET A 26 -6.13 7.43 -16.56
C MET A 26 -5.72 8.84 -16.12
N ALA A 27 -4.76 8.92 -15.21
CA ALA A 27 -4.08 10.13 -14.79
C ALA A 27 -2.56 9.95 -14.98
N VAL A 28 -1.89 11.04 -15.35
CA VAL A 28 -0.43 11.11 -15.46
C VAL A 28 0.12 11.64 -14.14
N VAL A 29 0.82 10.78 -13.40
CA VAL A 29 1.39 11.10 -12.10
C VAL A 29 2.89 11.33 -12.24
N THR A 30 3.35 12.50 -11.81
CA THR A 30 4.77 12.83 -11.69
C THR A 30 5.21 12.67 -10.24
N LEU A 31 6.22 11.84 -10.02
CA LEU A 31 6.78 11.50 -8.73
C LEU A 31 8.24 11.93 -8.65
N ARG A 32 8.72 12.20 -7.44
CA ARG A 32 10.14 12.47 -7.16
C ARG A 32 10.63 11.60 -6.03
N ASP A 33 11.78 10.96 -6.21
CA ASP A 33 12.41 10.18 -5.14
C ASP A 33 13.28 11.03 -4.20
N GLU A 34 13.88 10.38 -3.20
CA GLU A 34 14.77 11.01 -2.23
C GLU A 34 16.08 11.54 -2.83
N GLU A 35 16.52 10.98 -3.98
CA GLU A 35 17.71 11.43 -4.71
C GLU A 35 17.40 12.60 -5.66
N GLY A 36 16.13 13.00 -5.75
CA GLY A 36 15.64 14.09 -6.60
C GLY A 36 15.38 13.68 -8.05
N LEU A 37 15.38 12.38 -8.36
CA LEU A 37 15.00 11.87 -9.67
C LEU A 37 13.48 11.93 -9.82
N GLU A 38 13.04 12.49 -10.94
CA GLU A 38 11.63 12.56 -11.30
C GLU A 38 11.26 11.42 -12.24
N ILE A 39 10.16 10.73 -11.93
CA ILE A 39 9.56 9.70 -12.77
C ILE A 39 8.11 10.04 -13.05
N THR A 40 7.66 9.76 -14.27
CA THR A 40 6.27 9.97 -14.68
C THR A 40 5.66 8.64 -15.08
N LEU A 41 4.45 8.36 -14.60
CA LEU A 41 3.75 7.11 -14.87
C LEU A 41 2.24 7.32 -14.95
N ARG A 42 1.56 6.43 -15.68
CA ARG A 42 0.10 6.44 -15.82
C ARG A 42 -0.52 5.55 -14.74
N GLN A 43 -1.52 6.06 -14.04
CA GLN A 43 -2.32 5.32 -13.06
C GLN A 43 -3.80 5.50 -13.36
N GLU A 44 -4.62 4.57 -12.88
CA GLU A 44 -6.07 4.73 -12.90
C GLU A 44 -6.46 5.87 -11.96
N ASP A 45 -7.21 6.83 -12.48
CA ASP A 45 -7.67 8.01 -11.76
C ASP A 45 -8.55 7.62 -10.56
N GLN A 46 -9.47 6.66 -10.75
CA GLN A 46 -10.31 6.12 -9.68
C GLN A 46 -9.48 5.51 -8.54
N MET A 47 -8.35 4.86 -8.85
CA MET A 47 -7.48 4.28 -7.83
C MET A 47 -6.79 5.36 -6.98
N LEU A 48 -6.41 6.48 -7.59
CA LEU A 48 -5.85 7.63 -6.86
C LEU A 48 -6.89 8.21 -5.89
N TYR A 49 -8.14 8.33 -6.33
CA TYR A 49 -9.26 8.75 -5.48
C TYR A 49 -9.53 7.77 -4.33
N ASP A 50 -9.65 6.47 -4.62
CA ASP A 50 -9.94 5.45 -3.63
C ASP A 50 -8.86 5.35 -2.54
N ARG A 51 -7.61 5.69 -2.88
CA ARG A 51 -6.46 5.69 -1.96
C ARG A 51 -6.13 7.07 -1.39
N GLU A 52 -6.95 8.07 -1.69
CA GLU A 52 -6.79 9.47 -1.25
C GLU A 52 -5.38 10.03 -1.54
N ILE A 53 -4.82 9.70 -2.70
CA ILE A 53 -3.50 10.16 -3.15
C ILE A 53 -3.63 11.53 -3.81
N ASN A 54 -2.96 12.52 -3.24
CA ASN A 54 -2.95 13.91 -3.69
C ASN A 54 -1.52 14.41 -3.93
N GLU A 55 -1.39 15.55 -4.60
CA GLU A 55 -0.11 16.24 -4.74
C GLU A 55 0.48 16.59 -3.36
N GLY A 56 1.76 16.31 -3.17
CA GLY A 56 2.48 16.44 -1.91
C GLY A 56 2.50 15.19 -1.05
N ASP A 57 1.67 14.18 -1.33
CA ASP A 57 1.66 12.94 -0.56
C ASP A 57 2.94 12.12 -0.78
N GLU A 58 3.36 11.39 0.26
CA GLU A 58 4.35 10.34 0.13
C GLU A 58 3.68 9.03 -0.33
N VAL A 59 4.27 8.38 -1.33
CA VAL A 59 3.77 7.13 -1.91
C VAL A 59 4.89 6.10 -2.10
N ILE A 60 4.51 4.83 -2.16
CA ILE A 60 5.36 3.71 -2.57
C ILE A 60 4.75 3.00 -3.77
N LEU A 61 5.61 2.44 -4.62
CA LEU A 61 5.20 1.53 -5.70
C LEU A 61 5.18 0.10 -5.17
N ASP A 62 4.07 -0.60 -5.38
CA ASP A 62 3.96 -2.04 -5.11
C ASP A 62 4.56 -2.89 -6.26
N GLU A 63 4.48 -4.23 -6.13
CA GLU A 63 5.02 -5.17 -7.12
C GLU A 63 4.38 -5.01 -8.51
N GLU A 64 3.12 -4.54 -8.57
CA GLU A 64 2.39 -4.26 -9.81
C GLU A 64 2.62 -2.83 -10.33
N LYS A 65 3.48 -2.04 -9.67
CA LYS A 65 3.72 -0.61 -9.93
C LYS A 65 2.48 0.27 -9.73
N LYS A 66 1.55 -0.11 -8.85
CA LYS A 66 0.46 0.77 -8.41
C LYS A 66 0.91 1.59 -7.20
N LEU A 67 0.35 2.79 -7.07
CA LEU A 67 0.72 3.73 -6.01
C LEU A 67 -0.02 3.45 -4.70
N GLN A 68 0.71 3.28 -3.61
CA GLN A 68 0.15 3.15 -2.27
C GLN A 68 0.56 4.37 -1.45
N LYS A 69 -0.41 4.99 -0.75
CA LYS A 69 -0.14 6.12 0.14
C LYS A 69 0.65 5.64 1.36
N VAL A 70 1.74 6.32 1.68
CA VAL A 70 2.48 6.08 2.91
C VAL A 70 1.65 6.63 4.06
N PRO A 71 1.40 5.84 5.12
CA PRO A 71 0.73 6.33 6.31
C PRO A 71 1.50 7.50 6.91
N ASP A 72 0.80 8.58 7.28
CA ASP A 72 1.39 9.71 8.00
C ASP A 72 2.18 9.25 9.24
N GLU A 73 3.19 10.02 9.66
CA GLU A 73 4.01 9.69 10.85
C GLU A 73 3.17 9.51 12.12
N ASN A 74 1.96 10.08 12.16
CA ASN A 74 1.01 9.96 13.26
C ASN A 74 -0.21 9.06 12.93
N TRP A 75 -0.06 8.11 12.01
CA TRP A 75 -1.12 7.15 11.62
C TRP A 75 -1.76 6.42 12.81
N THR A 76 -1.07 6.33 13.96
CA THR A 76 -1.62 5.76 15.19
C THR A 76 -2.82 6.53 15.72
N GLU A 77 -2.92 7.84 15.47
CA GLU A 77 -4.09 8.65 15.85
C GLU A 77 -5.29 8.42 14.93
N THR A 78 -5.04 8.04 13.67
CA THR A 78 -6.08 7.74 12.68
C THR A 78 -6.44 6.26 12.63
N CYS A 79 -5.70 5.39 13.31
CA CYS A 79 -6.02 3.97 13.49
C CYS A 79 -7.18 3.77 14.46
N THR A 80 -8.40 3.82 13.91
CA THR A 80 -9.64 3.53 14.62
C THR A 80 -10.32 2.31 14.00
N SER A 81 -11.28 1.71 14.70
CA SER A 81 -12.11 0.63 14.15
C SER A 81 -12.93 1.04 12.90
N ARG A 82 -13.00 2.34 12.58
CA ARG A 82 -13.64 2.87 11.37
C ARG A 82 -12.72 2.88 10.16
N THR A 83 -11.41 2.95 10.38
CA THR A 83 -10.37 3.00 9.34
C THR A 83 -9.62 1.67 9.23
N VAL A 84 -9.78 0.78 10.20
CA VAL A 84 -9.17 -0.56 10.23
C VAL A 84 -10.27 -1.61 10.30
N ASP A 85 -10.29 -2.50 9.30
CA ASP A 85 -11.15 -3.69 9.29
C ASP A 85 -10.62 -4.72 10.30
N ILE A 86 -11.07 -4.58 11.55
CA ILE A 86 -10.70 -5.46 12.67
C ILE A 86 -11.05 -6.93 12.38
N PRO A 87 -12.25 -7.28 11.84
CA PRO A 87 -12.55 -8.65 11.43
C PRO A 87 -11.54 -9.22 10.46
N LYS A 88 -11.20 -8.49 9.39
CA LYS A 88 -10.21 -8.91 8.39
C LYS A 88 -8.83 -9.09 9.02
N PHE A 89 -8.42 -8.17 9.87
CA PHE A 89 -7.14 -8.27 10.60
C PHE A 89 -7.12 -9.50 11.53
N THR A 90 -8.20 -9.76 12.26
CA THR A 90 -8.27 -10.92 13.18
C THR A 90 -8.22 -12.24 12.41
N ALA A 91 -9.00 -12.36 11.33
CA ALA A 91 -8.98 -13.54 10.46
C ALA A 91 -7.59 -13.78 9.86
N MET A 92 -6.90 -12.70 9.46
CA MET A 92 -5.52 -12.76 8.96
C MET A 92 -4.55 -13.28 10.03
N MET A 93 -4.67 -12.80 11.27
CA MET A 93 -3.82 -13.25 12.39
C MET A 93 -4.07 -14.72 12.75
N GLU A 94 -5.32 -15.19 12.64
CA GLU A 94 -5.67 -16.61 12.78
C GLU A 94 -5.10 -17.45 11.65
N ALA A 95 -5.22 -17.01 10.40
CA ALA A 95 -4.64 -17.69 9.23
C ALA A 95 -3.12 -17.89 9.38
N VAL A 96 -2.37 -16.87 9.81
CA VAL A 96 -0.92 -16.99 10.07
C VAL A 96 -0.63 -17.92 11.26
N LYS A 97 -1.47 -17.91 12.30
CA LYS A 97 -1.38 -18.90 13.39
C LYS A 97 -1.62 -20.33 12.89
N GLU A 98 -2.41 -20.53 11.84
CA GLU A 98 -2.59 -21.84 11.21
C GLU A 98 -1.49 -22.17 10.19
N GLY A 99 -0.57 -21.24 9.91
CA GLY A 99 0.51 -21.41 8.96
C GLY A 99 0.09 -21.18 7.51
N GLN A 100 -1.02 -20.49 7.30
CA GLN A 100 -1.47 -20.07 5.97
C GLN A 100 -0.70 -18.82 5.52
N ASP A 101 -0.44 -18.75 4.22
CA ASP A 101 0.06 -17.54 3.58
C ASP A 101 -1.03 -16.46 3.59
N ILE A 102 -0.61 -15.22 3.84
CA ILE A 102 -1.48 -14.04 3.83
C ILE A 102 -0.96 -13.04 2.82
N ASP A 103 -1.89 -12.41 2.11
CA ASP A 103 -1.59 -11.28 1.24
C ASP A 103 -1.58 -9.99 2.07
N TRP A 104 -0.52 -9.83 2.87
CA TRP A 104 -0.33 -8.64 3.71
C TRP A 104 0.95 -7.92 3.33
N ILE A 105 0.77 -6.72 2.80
CA ILE A 105 1.86 -5.82 2.46
C ILE A 105 2.33 -5.05 3.69
N CYS A 106 3.63 -5.07 3.93
CA CYS A 106 4.25 -4.39 5.05
C CYS A 106 4.09 -2.87 4.89
N PRO A 107 3.51 -2.18 5.88
CA PRO A 107 3.27 -0.73 5.78
C PRO A 107 4.55 0.10 5.80
N PHE A 108 5.69 -0.48 6.23
CA PHE A 108 6.95 0.25 6.34
C PHE A 108 7.81 0.21 5.07
N CYS A 109 7.73 -0.88 4.29
CA CYS A 109 8.63 -1.08 3.15
C CYS A 109 7.96 -1.62 1.88
N GLY A 110 6.67 -1.97 1.93
CA GLY A 110 5.95 -2.55 0.81
C GLY A 110 6.26 -4.03 0.53
N GLY A 111 7.07 -4.70 1.36
CA GLY A 111 7.36 -6.14 1.20
C GLY A 111 6.29 -7.05 1.81
N ASN A 112 6.34 -8.35 1.49
CA ASN A 112 5.37 -9.32 1.99
C ASN A 112 5.57 -9.63 3.49
N VAL A 113 4.47 -9.68 4.24
CA VAL A 113 4.41 -10.06 5.65
C VAL A 113 3.89 -11.49 5.76
N GLY A 114 4.58 -12.30 6.56
CA GLY A 114 4.19 -13.69 6.80
C GLY A 114 4.74 -14.24 8.11
N LEU A 115 4.69 -15.56 8.25
CA LEU A 115 5.24 -16.26 9.41
C LEU A 115 6.78 -16.27 9.38
N ILE A 116 7.41 -15.71 10.40
CA ILE A 116 8.88 -15.67 10.54
C ILE A 116 9.39 -16.84 11.38
N SER A 117 8.77 -17.10 12.54
CA SER A 117 9.15 -18.21 13.40
C SER A 117 8.02 -18.68 14.30
N ARG A 118 8.10 -19.93 14.72
CA ARG A 118 7.24 -20.51 15.75
C ARG A 118 8.09 -21.33 16.70
N GLU A 119 8.28 -20.82 17.92
CA GLU A 119 9.09 -21.47 18.94
C GLU A 119 8.37 -21.40 20.30
N ASN A 120 8.29 -22.51 21.02
CA ASN A 120 7.78 -22.57 22.40
C ASN A 120 6.42 -21.86 22.63
N GLY A 121 5.48 -21.98 21.70
CA GLY A 121 4.16 -21.32 21.78
C GLY A 121 4.17 -19.83 21.43
N LYS A 122 5.33 -19.28 21.04
CA LYS A 122 5.50 -17.92 20.55
C LYS A 122 5.52 -17.93 19.02
N THR A 123 4.60 -17.20 18.41
CA THR A 123 4.52 -17.02 16.97
C THR A 123 5.02 -15.64 16.61
N THR A 124 6.03 -15.55 15.75
CA THR A 124 6.55 -14.28 15.22
C THR A 124 6.07 -14.11 13.78
N ILE A 125 5.32 -13.04 13.53
CA ILE A 125 4.88 -12.59 12.21
C ILE A 125 5.74 -11.40 11.82
N GLY A 126 6.09 -11.23 10.57
CA GLY A 126 6.93 -10.11 10.16
C GLY A 126 7.17 -10.01 8.67
N CYS A 127 7.74 -8.88 8.26
CA CYS A 127 8.10 -8.65 6.87
C CYS A 127 9.41 -9.35 6.53
N GLY A 128 9.45 -10.05 5.40
CA GLY A 128 10.68 -10.67 4.89
C GLY A 128 11.75 -9.66 4.43
N SER A 129 11.34 -8.42 4.16
CA SER A 129 12.19 -7.37 3.56
C SER A 129 12.66 -6.29 4.54
N CYS A 130 12.12 -6.22 5.75
CA CYS A 130 12.52 -5.25 6.77
C CYS A 130 12.40 -5.80 8.21
N ASP A 131 12.69 -4.98 9.22
CA ASP A 131 12.72 -5.40 10.63
C ASP A 131 11.36 -5.30 11.36
N MET A 132 10.25 -5.29 10.61
CA MET A 132 8.91 -5.30 11.20
C MET A 132 8.60 -6.70 11.76
N ARG A 133 8.33 -6.79 13.06
CA ARG A 133 8.02 -8.04 13.77
C ARG A 133 6.85 -7.85 14.74
N ILE A 134 5.93 -8.82 14.77
CA ILE A 134 4.81 -8.93 15.71
C ILE A 134 4.93 -10.28 16.41
N GLN A 135 4.94 -10.27 17.74
CA GLN A 135 5.02 -11.48 18.55
C GLN A 135 3.66 -11.77 19.18
N LEU A 136 3.18 -12.99 18.99
CA LEU A 136 1.96 -13.50 19.59
C LEU A 136 2.33 -14.60 20.57
N GLU A 137 1.88 -14.46 21.82
CA GLU A 137 2.04 -15.46 22.85
C GLU A 137 0.74 -16.27 22.98
N ALA A 138 0.86 -17.60 23.03
CA ALA A 138 -0.25 -18.47 23.40
C ALA A 138 -0.47 -18.34 24.91
N ASN A 139 -1.55 -17.68 25.30
CA ASN A 139 -1.98 -17.58 26.70
C ASN A 139 -2.79 -18.81 27.12
#